data_AF-A0A1Q4HQA8-F1
#
_entry.id   AF-A0A1Q4HQA8-F1
#
_cell.length_a   1.000
_cell.length_b   1.000
_cell.length_c   1.000
_cell.angle_alpha   90.00
_cell.angle_beta   90.00
_cell.angle_gamma   90.00
#
_symmetry.space_group_name_H-M   'P 1'
#
loop_
_entity.id
_entity.type
_entity.pdbx_description
1 polymer ?
#
loop_
_entity_poly.entity_id
_entity_poly.type
_entity_poly.pdbx_seq_one_letter_code
_entity_poly.pdbx_strand_id
1 'polypeptide(L)'
;MSALTGSRVVELAGSVAGEYGDWPQRHPDVVFCSITPFGQGAAAEFGNAASINVFHASGWGYHMPSHPDPAKPPLRGPGNAERLARRLRAAGVPACKSATALDVIGDQRLWDRGLYRFVSDHREGQRPIVGPSWRMARDQARIARGAPDLGEHTEYVLHGILGAPTEAAGSTTGGT
;
A
#
# COMPACT_ATOMS: atom_id res chain seq x y z
N MET A 1 -20.14 -20.67 13.41
CA MET A 1 -19.41 -19.67 14.20
C MET A 1 -18.18 -20.36 14.74
N SER A 2 -16.99 -20.08 14.18
CA SER A 2 -15.72 -20.69 14.60
C SER A 2 -14.75 -19.56 14.90
N ALA A 3 -14.15 -19.62 16.07
CA ALA A 3 -13.26 -18.63 16.65
C ALA A 3 -12.05 -18.36 15.74
N LEU A 4 -11.86 -17.09 15.37
CA LEU A 4 -10.54 -16.58 15.02
C LEU A 4 -9.87 -16.20 16.34
N THR A 5 -9.20 -17.18 16.93
CA THR A 5 -8.42 -17.01 18.15
C THR A 5 -7.21 -16.13 17.83
N GLY A 6 -7.30 -14.85 18.18
CA GLY A 6 -6.25 -14.15 18.93
C GLY A 6 -4.89 -13.85 18.31
N SER A 7 -4.60 -14.13 17.03
CA SER A 7 -3.32 -13.71 16.45
C SER A 7 -3.25 -12.18 16.33
N ARG A 8 -2.43 -11.54 17.17
CA ARG A 8 -2.08 -10.12 17.06
C ARG A 8 -0.85 -10.03 16.15
N VAL A 9 -1.02 -9.44 14.96
CA VAL A 9 0.09 -9.14 14.06
C VAL A 9 0.60 -7.75 14.39
N VAL A 10 1.88 -7.62 14.71
CA VAL A 10 2.56 -6.31 14.80
C VAL A 10 3.44 -6.16 13.57
N GLU A 11 3.11 -5.21 12.71
CA GLU A 11 3.91 -4.83 11.55
C GLU A 11 4.90 -3.73 11.97
N LEU A 12 6.20 -4.02 11.90
CA LEU A 12 7.26 -3.03 12.05
C LEU A 12 7.74 -2.65 10.65
N ALA A 13 7.19 -1.57 10.10
CA ALA A 13 7.64 -1.00 8.85
C ALA A 13 8.66 0.12 9.12
N GLY A 14 9.91 -0.09 8.69
CA GLY A 14 10.92 0.96 8.58
C GLY A 14 12.08 0.88 9.58
N SER A 15 13.24 0.43 9.09
CA SER A 15 14.61 0.61 9.61
C SER A 15 14.98 0.14 11.01
N VAL A 16 14.03 -0.14 11.92
CA VAL A 16 14.34 -0.75 13.21
C VAL A 16 14.23 -2.27 13.05
N ALA A 17 15.27 -2.86 12.49
CA ALA A 17 15.64 -4.24 12.76
C ALA A 17 16.01 -4.34 14.25
N GLY A 18 15.01 -4.16 15.13
CA GLY A 18 15.19 -4.32 16.56
C GLY A 18 15.36 -5.80 16.84
N GLU A 19 16.39 -6.17 17.60
CA GLU A 19 16.42 -7.48 18.23
C GLU A 19 15.11 -7.64 19.01
N TYR A 20 14.34 -8.69 18.70
CA TYR A 20 13.05 -8.96 19.34
C TYR A 20 13.16 -9.31 20.83
N GLY A 21 14.36 -9.19 21.44
CA GLY A 21 14.62 -9.43 22.85
C GLY A 21 13.97 -10.73 23.34
N ASP A 22 13.25 -10.62 24.46
CA ASP A 22 12.46 -11.68 25.08
C ASP A 22 10.96 -11.64 24.69
N TRP A 23 10.58 -10.82 23.70
CA TRP A 23 9.18 -10.62 23.31
C TRP A 23 8.48 -11.91 22.84
N PRO A 24 9.11 -12.80 22.06
CA PRO A 24 8.49 -14.06 21.67
C PRO A 24 8.15 -14.95 22.87
N GLN A 25 8.97 -14.92 23.92
CA GLN A 25 8.74 -15.67 25.17
C GLN A 25 7.58 -15.08 25.96
N ARG A 26 7.44 -13.75 25.97
CA ARG A 26 6.35 -13.05 26.67
C ARG A 26 5.03 -13.12 25.91
N HIS A 27 5.05 -13.24 24.58
CA HIS A 27 3.87 -13.24 23.72
C HIS A 27 3.94 -14.34 22.64
N PRO A 28 3.75 -15.62 23.00
CA PRO A 28 3.92 -16.74 22.07
C PRO A 28 2.91 -16.77 20.91
N ASP A 29 1.74 -16.13 21.07
CA ASP A 29 0.69 -16.09 20.04
C ASP A 29 0.83 -14.90 19.06
N VAL A 30 1.85 -14.04 19.24
CA VAL A 30 2.09 -12.87 18.40
C VAL A 30 2.91 -13.25 17.17
N VAL A 31 2.49 -12.76 16.02
CA VAL A 31 3.24 -12.89 14.76
C VAL A 31 3.96 -11.57 14.49
N PHE A 32 5.29 -11.64 14.42
CA PHE A 32 6.15 -10.51 14.05
C PHE A 32 6.47 -10.57 12.56
N CYS A 33 6.10 -9.52 11.82
CA CYS A 33 6.42 -9.39 10.40
C CYS A 33 7.42 -8.24 10.21
N SER A 34 8.64 -8.59 9.78
CA SER A 34 9.65 -7.62 9.37
C SER A 34 9.81 -7.64 7.85
N ILE A 35 9.75 -6.45 7.26
CA ILE A 35 9.89 -6.24 5.82
C ILE A 35 11.15 -5.40 5.61
N THR A 36 12.18 -6.04 5.07
CA THR A 36 13.47 -5.40 4.74
C THR A 36 13.84 -5.72 3.30
N PRO A 37 14.49 -4.79 2.58
CA PRO A 37 14.86 -4.98 1.17
C PRO A 37 15.61 -6.28 0.87
N PHE A 38 16.55 -6.68 1.74
CA PHE A 38 17.43 -7.83 1.54
C PHE A 38 17.43 -8.84 2.70
N GLY A 39 16.49 -8.71 3.64
CA GLY A 39 16.44 -9.53 4.85
C GLY A 39 17.19 -8.92 6.04
N GLN A 40 16.88 -9.41 7.24
CA GLN A 40 17.45 -8.93 8.51
C GLN A 40 18.97 -9.17 8.65
N GLY A 41 19.50 -10.22 8.00
CA GLY A 41 20.92 -10.56 8.03
C GLY A 41 21.75 -9.92 6.92
N ALA A 42 21.21 -8.96 6.17
CA ALA A 42 21.93 -8.30 5.09
C ALA A 42 23.11 -7.47 5.63
N ALA A 43 24.18 -7.37 4.85
CA ALA A 43 25.32 -6.53 5.18
C ALA A 43 24.89 -5.06 5.37
N ALA A 44 25.56 -4.34 6.27
CA ALA A 44 25.20 -2.97 6.64
C ALA A 44 25.19 -1.99 5.46
N GLU A 45 25.97 -2.28 4.40
CA GLU A 45 26.00 -1.52 3.15
C GLU A 45 24.63 -1.50 2.42
N PHE A 46 23.75 -2.47 2.69
CA PHE A 46 22.39 -2.51 2.17
C PHE A 46 21.37 -1.75 3.02
N GLY A 47 21.80 -1.09 4.10
CA GLY A 47 20.92 -0.37 5.04
C GLY A 47 20.19 0.82 4.42
N ASN A 48 20.67 1.37 3.31
CA ASN A 48 20.05 2.47 2.57
C ASN A 48 19.24 1.99 1.34
N ALA A 49 18.98 0.69 1.21
CA ALA A 49 18.29 0.15 0.06
C ALA A 49 16.85 0.69 -0.05
N ALA A 50 16.55 1.33 -1.19
CA ALA A 50 15.23 1.83 -1.55
C ALA A 50 14.66 1.03 -2.73
N SER A 51 13.37 1.24 -3.03
CA SER A 51 12.65 0.52 -4.09
C SER A 51 13.36 0.56 -5.45
N ILE A 52 13.98 1.68 -5.82
CA ILE A 52 14.71 1.81 -7.09
C ILE A 52 15.97 0.94 -7.14
N ASN A 53 16.74 0.87 -6.05
CA ASN A 53 17.94 0.03 -6.00
C ASN A 53 17.56 -1.45 -6.03
N VAL A 54 16.47 -1.83 -5.33
CA VAL A 54 15.91 -3.19 -5.35
C VAL A 54 15.41 -3.57 -6.75
N PHE A 55 14.75 -2.64 -7.44
CA PHE A 55 14.29 -2.85 -8.82
C PHE A 55 15.43 -3.16 -9.79
N HIS A 56 16.58 -2.48 -9.65
CA HIS A 56 17.76 -2.79 -10.46
C HIS A 56 18.44 -4.09 -10.01
N ALA A 57 18.64 -4.29 -8.71
CA ALA A 57 19.32 -5.48 -8.16
C ALA A 57 18.57 -6.79 -8.48
N SER A 58 17.25 -6.74 -8.61
CA SER A 58 16.43 -7.90 -8.99
C SER A 58 16.46 -8.24 -10.49
N GLY A 59 17.15 -7.44 -11.31
CA GLY A 59 17.21 -7.63 -12.77
C GLY A 59 16.00 -7.09 -13.55
N TRP A 60 14.95 -6.60 -12.86
CA TRP A 60 13.77 -6.03 -13.53
C TRP A 60 14.10 -4.80 -14.39
N GLY A 61 15.08 -3.99 -13.98
CA GLY A 61 15.57 -2.88 -14.79
C GLY A 61 16.18 -3.31 -16.13
N TYR A 62 16.73 -4.52 -16.23
CA TYR A 62 17.23 -5.07 -17.49
C TYR A 62 16.07 -5.54 -18.39
N HIS A 63 15.05 -6.17 -17.81
CA HIS A 63 13.91 -6.73 -18.55
C HIS A 63 12.87 -5.69 -19.00
N MET A 64 12.89 -4.48 -18.45
CA MET A 64 11.95 -3.42 -18.79
C MET A 64 12.64 -2.29 -19.57
N PRO A 65 13.10 -2.53 -20.82
CA PRO A 65 13.77 -1.52 -21.61
C PRO A 65 12.83 -0.35 -21.89
N SER A 66 13.29 0.86 -21.57
CA SER A 66 12.51 2.10 -21.68
C SER A 66 12.60 2.77 -23.06
N HIS A 67 13.43 2.24 -23.97
CA HIS A 67 13.72 2.88 -25.25
C HIS A 67 13.14 2.08 -26.42
N PRO A 68 12.50 2.74 -27.41
CA PRO A 68 12.09 2.09 -28.63
C PRO A 68 13.31 1.63 -29.42
N ASP A 69 13.16 0.54 -30.17
CA ASP A 69 14.14 0.13 -31.17
C ASP A 69 14.08 1.10 -32.36
N PRO A 70 15.10 1.95 -32.59
CA PRO A 70 15.06 2.95 -33.65
C PRO A 70 15.09 2.33 -35.06
N ALA A 71 15.46 1.05 -35.20
CA ALA A 71 15.43 0.35 -36.48
C ALA A 71 14.02 -0.16 -36.85
N LYS A 72 13.06 -0.10 -35.93
CA LYS A 72 11.67 -0.53 -36.18
C LYS A 72 10.78 0.69 -36.46
N PRO A 73 9.80 0.57 -37.38
CA PRO A 73 8.85 1.65 -37.61
C PRO A 73 8.04 1.92 -36.33
N PRO A 74 7.59 3.17 -36.09
CA PRO A 74 6.79 3.48 -34.93
C PRO A 74 5.51 2.64 -34.91
N LEU A 75 5.12 2.18 -33.71
CA LEU A 75 3.80 1.58 -33.51
C LEU A 75 2.75 2.61 -33.94
N ARG A 76 1.92 2.23 -34.92
CA ARG A 76 0.87 3.02 -35.62
C ARG A 76 0.61 4.44 -35.09
N GLY A 77 0.67 5.42 -36.00
CA GLY A 77 0.41 6.84 -35.74
C GLY A 77 -1.00 7.18 -35.19
N PRO A 78 -1.27 8.49 -34.97
CA PRO A 78 -2.41 8.97 -34.19
C PRO A 78 -3.76 8.45 -34.70
N GLY A 79 -4.60 7.98 -33.77
CA GLY A 79 -5.95 7.48 -34.02
C GLY A 79 -6.69 7.14 -32.73
N ASN A 80 -8.02 6.96 -32.80
CA ASN A 80 -8.80 6.58 -31.63
C ASN A 80 -8.63 5.07 -31.32
N ALA A 81 -7.68 4.77 -30.44
CA ALA A 81 -7.33 3.41 -30.03
C ALA A 81 -8.53 2.60 -29.51
N GLU A 82 -9.47 3.24 -28.80
CA GLU A 82 -10.66 2.56 -28.27
C GLU A 82 -11.61 2.15 -29.40
N ARG A 83 -11.81 3.02 -30.40
CA ARG A 83 -12.61 2.67 -31.59
C ARG A 83 -11.99 1.50 -32.36
N LEU A 84 -10.66 1.47 -32.49
CA LEU A 84 -9.96 0.35 -33.12
C LEU A 84 -10.13 -0.94 -32.32
N ALA A 85 -9.87 -0.91 -31.01
CA ALA A 85 -10.02 -2.06 -30.14
C ALA A 85 -11.45 -2.63 -30.19
N ARG A 86 -12.47 -1.76 -30.22
CA ARG A 86 -13.88 -2.18 -30.38
C ARG A 86 -14.15 -2.92 -31.69
N ARG A 87 -13.62 -2.42 -32.81
CA ARG A 87 -13.78 -3.07 -34.13
C ARG A 87 -13.09 -4.44 -34.17
N LEU A 88 -11.89 -4.54 -33.59
CA LEU A 88 -11.17 -5.81 -33.48
C LEU A 88 -11.95 -6.83 -32.65
N ARG A 89 -12.46 -6.42 -31.47
CA ARG A 89 -13.29 -7.28 -30.63
C ARG A 89 -14.58 -7.72 -31.34
N ALA A 90 -15.23 -6.84 -32.11
CA ALA A 90 -16.41 -7.19 -32.90
C ALA A 90 -16.11 -8.25 -33.99
N ALA A 91 -14.87 -8.31 -34.47
CA ALA A 91 -14.39 -9.35 -35.39
C ALA A 91 -13.82 -10.59 -34.67
N GLY A 92 -13.97 -10.70 -33.34
CA GLY A 92 -13.47 -11.83 -32.56
C GLY A 92 -12.01 -11.75 -32.14
N VAL A 93 -11.32 -10.64 -32.38
CA VAL A 93 -9.90 -10.45 -32.00
C VAL A 93 -9.80 -9.75 -30.64
N PRO A 94 -9.19 -10.38 -29.61
CA PRO A 94 -8.94 -9.74 -28.33
C PRO A 94 -8.03 -8.51 -28.49
N ALA A 95 -8.54 -7.34 -28.12
CA ALA A 95 -7.79 -6.08 -28.18
C ALA A 95 -8.29 -5.11 -27.11
N CYS A 96 -7.36 -4.33 -26.53
CA CYS A 96 -7.65 -3.25 -25.60
C CYS A 96 -6.80 -2.01 -25.92
N LYS A 97 -7.27 -0.84 -25.48
CA LYS A 97 -6.47 0.38 -25.45
C LYS A 97 -5.38 0.22 -24.38
N SER A 98 -4.16 0.67 -24.66
CA SER A 98 -3.17 0.93 -23.60
C SER A 98 -3.64 2.15 -22.81
N ALA A 99 -4.23 1.89 -21.65
CA ALA A 99 -4.95 2.89 -20.86
C ALA A 99 -3.99 3.82 -20.09
N THR A 100 -4.32 5.11 -20.06
CA THR A 100 -3.66 6.07 -19.17
C THR A 100 -4.22 5.96 -17.76
N ALA A 101 -3.55 6.53 -16.75
CA ALA A 101 -4.08 6.58 -15.39
C ALA A 101 -5.48 7.23 -15.31
N LEU A 102 -5.73 8.26 -16.14
CA LEU A 102 -7.04 8.92 -16.21
C LEU A 102 -8.12 8.01 -16.82
N ASP A 103 -7.76 7.21 -17.85
CA ASP A 103 -8.70 6.23 -18.41
C ASP A 103 -9.09 5.18 -17.35
N VAL A 104 -8.13 4.72 -16.55
CA VAL A 104 -8.36 3.71 -15.51
C VAL A 104 -9.21 4.29 -14.37
N ILE A 105 -8.85 5.47 -13.86
CA ILE A 105 -9.61 6.14 -12.78
C ILE A 105 -11.03 6.50 -13.25
N GLY A 106 -11.21 6.83 -14.52
CA GLY A 106 -12.52 7.13 -15.11
C GLY A 106 -13.37 5.90 -15.45
N ASP A 107 -12.88 4.67 -15.32
CA ASP A 107 -13.64 3.47 -15.68
C ASP A 107 -14.72 3.16 -14.63
N GLN A 108 -15.97 3.42 -14.98
CA GLN A 108 -17.14 3.16 -14.15
C GLN A 108 -17.20 1.71 -13.63
N ARG A 109 -16.70 0.72 -14.39
CA ARG A 109 -16.70 -0.67 -13.92
C ARG A 109 -15.80 -0.90 -12.72
N LEU A 110 -14.71 -0.14 -12.59
CA LEU A 110 -13.83 -0.23 -11.43
C LEU A 110 -14.48 0.42 -10.20
N TRP A 111 -15.29 1.46 -10.40
CA TRP A 111 -16.14 2.05 -9.36
C TRP A 111 -17.26 1.12 -8.92
N ASP A 112 -18.01 0.54 -9.86
CA ASP A 112 -19.11 -0.39 -9.57
C ASP A 112 -18.64 -1.64 -8.82
N ARG A 113 -17.38 -2.05 -9.05
CA ARG A 113 -16.75 -3.18 -8.34
C ARG A 113 -16.14 -2.79 -6.99
N GLY A 114 -16.14 -1.51 -6.65
CA GLY A 114 -15.63 -0.97 -5.39
C GLY A 114 -14.09 -0.97 -5.30
N LEU A 115 -13.39 -1.06 -6.43
CA LEU A 115 -11.93 -0.86 -6.48
C LEU A 115 -11.63 0.59 -6.11
N TYR A 116 -12.33 1.54 -6.71
CA TYR A 116 -12.32 2.93 -6.25
C TYR A 116 -13.49 3.17 -5.30
N ARG A 117 -13.23 3.96 -4.25
CA ARG A 117 -14.26 4.36 -3.27
C ARG A 117 -13.87 5.68 -2.62
N PHE A 118 -14.86 6.37 -2.09
CA PHE A 118 -14.63 7.55 -1.25
C PHE A 118 -14.47 7.14 0.22
N VAL A 119 -13.55 7.83 0.90
CA VAL A 119 -13.39 7.76 2.36
C VAL A 119 -13.48 9.16 2.95
N SER A 120 -13.96 9.27 4.18
CA SER A 120 -13.98 10.54 4.90
C SER A 120 -12.55 10.99 5.18
N ASP A 121 -12.20 12.20 4.77
CA ASP A 121 -10.95 12.86 5.09
C ASP A 121 -11.18 13.89 6.19
N HIS A 122 -10.26 13.97 7.15
CA HIS A 122 -10.36 14.85 8.32
C HIS A 122 -10.33 16.34 7.97
N ARG A 123 -9.83 16.69 6.77
CA ARG A 123 -9.57 18.09 6.37
C ARG A 123 -10.50 18.63 5.29
N GLU A 124 -10.88 17.81 4.31
CA GLU A 124 -11.46 18.29 3.04
C GLU A 124 -12.74 17.55 2.61
N GLY A 125 -13.34 16.75 3.49
CA GLY A 125 -14.61 16.06 3.21
C GLY A 125 -14.43 14.62 2.76
N GLN A 126 -14.60 14.31 1.48
CA GLN A 126 -14.46 12.95 0.94
C GLN A 126 -13.38 12.92 -0.12
N ARG A 127 -12.49 11.92 -0.07
CA ARG A 127 -11.45 11.71 -1.11
C ARG A 127 -11.49 10.30 -1.69
N PRO A 128 -11.20 10.14 -2.99
CA PRO A 128 -11.14 8.82 -3.59
C PRO A 128 -9.86 8.08 -3.18
N ILE A 129 -9.97 6.79 -2.94
CA ILE A 129 -8.83 5.89 -2.71
C ILE A 129 -8.94 4.65 -3.60
N VAL A 130 -7.80 3.98 -3.79
CA VAL A 130 -7.77 2.60 -4.28
C VAL A 130 -8.02 1.69 -3.08
N GLY A 131 -9.16 1.01 -3.09
CA GLY A 131 -9.51 -0.02 -2.14
C GLY A 131 -8.85 -1.38 -2.47
N PRO A 132 -9.20 -2.42 -1.71
CA PRO A 132 -8.68 -3.77 -1.92
C PRO A 132 -8.98 -4.27 -3.33
N SER A 133 -7.98 -4.83 -4.00
CA SER A 133 -8.13 -5.42 -5.35
C SER A 133 -8.86 -6.77 -5.36
N TRP A 134 -9.26 -7.26 -4.18
CA TRP A 134 -9.95 -8.53 -3.99
C TRP A 134 -11.32 -8.37 -3.31
N ARG A 135 -12.16 -9.40 -3.47
CA ARG A 135 -13.46 -9.53 -2.80
C ARG A 135 -13.52 -10.83 -2.02
N MET A 136 -13.86 -10.74 -0.73
CA MET A 136 -14.09 -11.86 0.17
C MET A 136 -15.59 -12.05 0.36
N ALA A 137 -16.03 -13.30 0.27
CA ALA A 137 -17.42 -13.66 0.56
C ALA A 137 -17.77 -13.46 2.04
N ARG A 138 -16.77 -13.54 2.92
CA ARG A 138 -16.89 -13.29 4.35
C ARG A 138 -15.89 -12.21 4.73
N ASP A 139 -16.35 -11.27 5.56
CA ASP A 139 -15.52 -10.21 6.12
C ASP A 139 -14.76 -9.37 5.07
N GLN A 140 -15.51 -8.78 4.15
CA GLN A 140 -14.96 -7.82 3.19
C GLN A 140 -14.31 -6.64 3.93
N ALA A 141 -13.08 -6.30 3.54
CA ALA A 141 -12.37 -5.15 4.09
C ALA A 141 -13.17 -3.84 3.97
N ARG A 142 -13.39 -3.21 5.13
CA ARG A 142 -14.12 -1.95 5.30
C ARG A 142 -13.12 -0.82 5.52
N ILE A 143 -13.01 0.07 4.53
CA ILE A 143 -12.19 1.27 4.61
C ILE A 143 -13.15 2.45 4.50
N ALA A 144 -13.40 3.12 5.62
CA ALA A 144 -14.38 4.21 5.71
C ALA A 144 -13.74 5.58 5.98
N ARG A 145 -12.55 5.59 6.61
CA ARG A 145 -11.82 6.80 6.99
C ARG A 145 -10.50 6.87 6.23
N GLY A 146 -10.03 8.10 6.01
CA GLY A 146 -8.70 8.38 5.51
C GLY A 146 -7.61 7.91 6.47
N ALA A 147 -6.36 8.13 6.08
CA ALA A 147 -5.23 7.90 6.98
C ALA A 147 -5.35 8.85 8.19
N PRO A 148 -5.02 8.38 9.41
CA PRO A 148 -5.09 9.21 10.59
C PRO A 148 -4.06 10.34 10.54
N ASP A 149 -4.36 11.43 11.25
CA ASP A 149 -3.39 12.49 11.50
C ASP A 149 -2.28 12.01 12.45
N LEU A 150 -1.13 12.71 12.41
CA LEU A 150 -0.01 12.40 13.30
C LEU A 150 -0.45 12.54 14.76
N GLY A 151 -0.43 11.43 15.50
CA GLY A 151 -0.79 11.38 16.91
C GLY A 151 -2.29 11.37 17.22
N GLU A 152 -3.17 11.27 16.21
CA GLU A 152 -4.63 11.34 16.38
C GLU A 152 -5.16 10.33 17.42
N HIS A 153 -4.54 9.16 17.51
CA HIS A 153 -4.99 8.07 18.38
C HIS A 153 -4.08 7.82 19.60
N THR A 154 -3.09 8.70 19.88
CA THR A 154 -2.11 8.50 20.97
C THR A 154 -2.78 8.31 22.32
N GLU A 155 -3.69 9.21 22.70
CA GLU A 155 -4.42 9.15 23.97
C GLU A 155 -5.26 7.88 24.11
N TYR A 156 -5.96 7.50 23.04
CA TYR A 156 -6.75 6.26 23.01
C TYR A 156 -5.88 5.02 23.23
N VAL A 157 -4.70 4.96 22.60
CA VAL A 157 -3.79 3.83 22.77
C VAL A 157 -3.19 3.80 24.17
N LEU A 158 -2.64 4.92 24.65
CA LEU A 158 -1.97 5.01 25.95
C LEU A 158 -2.94 4.71 27.10
N HIS A 159 -4.12 5.33 27.09
CA HIS A 159 -5.06 5.22 28.20
C HIS A 159 -6.09 4.11 27.99
N GLY A 160 -6.65 3.99 26.79
CA GLY A 160 -7.71 3.03 26.50
C GLY A 160 -7.24 1.59 26.31
N ILE A 161 -6.03 1.40 25.74
CA ILE A 161 -5.50 0.05 25.46
C ILE A 161 -4.43 -0.35 26.48
N LEU A 162 -3.45 0.52 26.73
CA LEU A 162 -2.31 0.22 27.59
C LEU A 162 -2.57 0.50 29.07
N GLY A 163 -3.61 1.28 29.39
CA GLY A 163 -3.94 1.65 30.77
C GLY A 163 -2.84 2.48 31.44
N ALA A 164 -2.03 3.20 30.67
CA ALA A 164 -1.02 4.09 31.22
C ALA A 164 -1.71 5.19 32.03
N PRO A 165 -1.18 5.57 33.20
CA PRO A 165 -1.70 6.72 33.93
C PRO A 165 -1.52 7.99 33.08
N THR A 166 -2.50 8.88 33.11
CA THR A 166 -2.36 10.22 32.55
C THR A 166 -1.26 10.95 33.32
N GLU A 167 -0.08 11.08 32.74
CA GLU A 167 0.90 12.02 33.26
C GLU A 167 0.33 13.42 33.07
N ALA A 168 0.09 14.12 34.19
CA ALA A 168 -0.24 15.53 34.15
C ALA A 168 0.90 16.24 33.42
N ALA A 169 0.60 16.85 32.27
CA ALA A 169 1.54 17.56 31.43
C ALA A 169 2.51 18.39 32.28
N GLY A 170 3.76 17.93 32.37
CA GLY A 170 4.81 18.63 33.08
C GLY A 170 4.97 20.01 32.48
N SER A 171 4.63 21.03 33.26
CA SER A 171 4.92 22.42 32.95
C SER A 171 6.43 22.56 32.71
N THR A 172 6.85 22.54 31.45
CA THR A 172 8.16 23.06 31.10
C THR A 172 8.03 24.58 31.08
N THR A 173 8.17 25.16 32.27
CA THR A 173 8.49 26.57 32.43
C THR A 173 9.86 26.76 31.76
N GLY A 174 9.86 27.39 30.58
CA GLY A 174 11.09 27.75 29.88
C GLY A 174 11.94 28.65 30.77
N GLY A 175 13.10 28.14 31.16
CA GLY A 175 14.19 28.91 31.76
C GLY A 175 15.05 29.51 30.66
N THR A 176 15.28 30.81 30.79
CA THR A 176 16.10 31.77 30.03
C THR A 176 17.25 31.24 29.19
#